data_AF-A0A5B7YCS5-F1
#
_entry.id   AF-A0A5B7YCS5-F1
#
_cell.length_a   1.000
_cell.length_b   1.000
_cell.length_c   1.000
_cell.angle_alpha   90.00
_cell.angle_beta   90.00
_cell.angle_gamma   90.00
#
_symmetry.space_group_name_H-M   'P 1'
#
loop_
_entity.id
_entity.type
_entity.pdbx_description
1 polymer ?
#
loop_
_entity_poly.entity_id
_entity_poly.type
_entity_poly.pdbx_seq_one_letter_code
_entity_poly.pdbx_strand_id
1 'polypeptide(L)'
;MEKSIFILGSCVSRDAIELFSDGEIQLVSYLARTSFASQASPSIEKFPHYANFKSNFQKRMVESDLRKKLHNELRVKDFELIIVDFIDDRFDLVEYENVGLATRSVEFMSVCEPNSITNRISHHGDVYNVLWKLGFNRFLKELKESGSLHKLRINKAFWANRNQSGQSLSKFSNSVIEKENAYLNSRYGYAESLLDKINFFTFNSQDFVADSNHKWGESPFHYTSDYYTKMTDMIRNDPQFS
;
A
#
# COMPACT_ATOMS: atom_id res chain seq x y z
N MET A 1 -22.96 -9.49 12.11
CA MET A 1 -21.64 -9.30 12.76
C MET A 1 -20.87 -8.35 11.88
N GLU A 2 -20.14 -7.42 12.49
CA GLU A 2 -19.28 -6.48 11.77
C GLU A 2 -18.18 -7.28 11.04
N LYS A 3 -18.04 -7.08 9.73
CA LYS A 3 -17.07 -7.85 8.93
C LYS A 3 -15.67 -7.25 9.08
N SER A 4 -14.64 -8.08 9.12
CA SER A 4 -13.27 -7.65 9.46
C SER A 4 -12.34 -7.53 8.25
N ILE A 5 -11.73 -6.36 8.05
CA ILE A 5 -10.80 -6.07 6.95
C ILE A 5 -9.42 -5.69 7.47
N PHE A 6 -8.40 -6.28 6.86
CA PHE A 6 -6.99 -5.88 6.98
C PHE A 6 -6.57 -5.13 5.71
N ILE A 7 -5.89 -3.99 5.84
CA ILE A 7 -5.32 -3.28 4.69
C ILE A 7 -3.80 -3.17 4.81
N LEU A 8 -3.08 -3.57 3.76
CA LEU A 8 -1.67 -3.22 3.54
C LEU A 8 -1.58 -2.42 2.24
N GLY A 9 -1.40 -1.11 2.35
CA GLY A 9 -1.49 -0.26 1.16
C GLY A 9 -1.75 1.18 1.53
N SER A 10 -2.38 1.91 0.63
CA SER A 10 -2.51 3.36 0.71
C SER A 10 -3.95 3.82 0.96
N CYS A 11 -4.17 5.13 0.89
CA CYS A 11 -5.50 5.72 0.87
C CYS A 11 -6.38 5.19 -0.27
N VAL A 12 -5.78 4.70 -1.36
CA VAL A 12 -6.51 4.11 -2.49
C VAL A 12 -7.42 2.95 -2.05
N SER A 13 -6.95 2.12 -1.11
CA SER A 13 -7.78 1.04 -0.56
C SER A 13 -8.55 1.46 0.69
N ARG A 14 -7.94 2.26 1.58
CA ARG A 14 -8.58 2.66 2.84
C ARG A 14 -9.80 3.53 2.62
N ASP A 15 -9.75 4.48 1.69
CA ASP A 15 -10.81 5.48 1.51
C ASP A 15 -12.11 4.85 0.99
N ALA A 16 -12.05 3.69 0.32
CA ALA A 16 -13.25 2.91 -0.03
C ALA A 16 -13.99 2.40 1.22
N ILE A 17 -13.28 2.10 2.32
CA ILE A 17 -13.90 1.63 3.57
C ILE A 17 -14.77 2.71 4.21
N GLU A 18 -14.51 3.99 3.94
CA GLU A 18 -15.32 5.10 4.48
C GLU A 18 -16.73 5.20 3.86
N LEU A 19 -17.01 4.44 2.80
CA LEU A 19 -18.34 4.38 2.16
C LEU A 19 -19.25 3.30 2.77
N PHE A 20 -18.74 2.50 3.70
CA PHE A 20 -19.52 1.53 4.44
C PHE A 20 -20.28 2.23 5.59
N SER A 21 -21.43 1.68 5.97
CA SER A 21 -22.21 2.21 7.10
C SER A 21 -21.51 1.90 8.42
N ASP A 22 -21.76 2.71 9.45
CA ASP A 22 -21.23 2.47 10.79
C ASP A 22 -21.57 1.05 11.28
N GLY A 23 -20.55 0.29 11.67
CA GLY A 23 -20.69 -1.10 12.14
C GLY A 23 -20.87 -2.15 11.04
N GLU A 24 -20.77 -1.77 9.76
CA GLU A 24 -20.72 -2.73 8.63
C GLU A 24 -19.33 -3.37 8.54
N ILE A 25 -18.26 -2.59 8.74
CA ILE A 25 -16.85 -3.00 8.60
C ILE A 25 -16.00 -2.58 9.80
N GLN A 26 -15.24 -3.53 10.33
CA GLN A 26 -14.16 -3.31 11.26
C GLN A 26 -12.81 -3.33 10.53
N LEU A 27 -12.10 -2.21 10.54
CA LEU A 27 -10.71 -2.15 10.05
C LEU A 27 -9.75 -2.64 11.14
N VAL A 28 -9.37 -3.93 11.10
CA VAL A 28 -8.56 -4.57 12.15
C VAL A 28 -7.07 -4.23 12.07
N SER A 29 -6.61 -3.84 10.88
CA SER A 29 -5.30 -3.24 10.65
C SER A 29 -5.28 -2.38 9.39
N TYR A 30 -4.42 -1.34 9.42
CA TYR A 30 -4.07 -0.52 8.27
C TYR A 30 -2.58 -0.19 8.30
N LEU A 31 -1.84 -0.85 7.41
CA LEU A 31 -0.40 -0.69 7.24
C LEU A 31 -0.10 0.17 6.02
N ALA A 32 -0.14 1.49 6.23
CA ALA A 32 0.32 2.46 5.24
C ALA A 32 1.82 2.66 5.26
N ARG A 33 2.37 3.16 4.15
CA ARG A 33 3.79 3.47 3.95
C ARG A 33 4.70 2.26 4.20
N THR A 34 4.19 1.05 3.97
CA THR A 34 4.92 -0.20 4.18
C THR A 34 5.13 -0.86 2.83
N SER A 35 6.35 -0.78 2.30
CA SER A 35 6.72 -1.47 1.06
C SER A 35 7.02 -2.94 1.30
N PHE A 36 6.65 -3.82 0.36
CA PHE A 36 7.14 -5.22 0.40
C PHE A 36 8.67 -5.29 0.36
N ALA A 37 9.33 -4.36 -0.33
CA ALA A 37 10.78 -4.34 -0.43
C ALA A 37 11.45 -4.09 0.94
N SER A 38 10.85 -3.29 1.81
CA SER A 38 11.36 -3.08 3.16
C SER A 38 11.20 -4.34 4.03
N GLN A 39 10.22 -5.21 3.74
CA GLN A 39 9.95 -6.46 4.47
C GLN A 39 10.97 -7.58 4.19
N ALA A 40 11.85 -7.39 3.20
CA ALA A 40 12.96 -8.28 2.91
C ALA A 40 14.21 -8.01 3.77
N SER A 41 14.11 -7.19 4.81
CA SER A 41 15.21 -6.83 5.71
C SER A 41 14.85 -7.04 7.19
N PRO A 42 15.85 -7.11 8.09
CA PRO A 42 15.61 -7.16 9.54
C PRO A 42 14.80 -5.97 10.06
N SER A 43 14.17 -6.13 11.23
CA SER A 43 13.49 -5.05 11.92
C SER A 43 14.48 -4.03 12.51
N ILE A 44 14.06 -2.77 12.51
CA ILE A 44 14.76 -1.66 13.16
C ILE A 44 14.06 -1.41 14.50
N GLU A 45 14.57 -2.03 15.56
CA GLU A 45 13.94 -1.99 16.89
C GLU A 45 14.13 -0.65 17.62
N LYS A 46 15.28 -0.03 17.39
CA LYS A 46 15.68 1.25 18.00
C LYS A 46 15.51 2.37 16.99
N PHE A 47 14.56 3.26 17.25
CA PHE A 47 14.36 4.49 16.51
C PHE A 47 14.06 5.63 17.50
N PRO A 48 15.05 6.45 17.86
CA PRO A 48 14.91 7.42 18.96
C PRO A 48 13.98 8.59 18.62
N HIS A 49 13.67 8.79 17.35
CA HIS A 49 12.91 9.96 16.87
C HIS A 49 11.38 9.81 16.99
N TYR A 50 10.88 8.74 17.64
CA TYR A 50 9.45 8.55 17.84
C TYR A 50 8.77 9.68 18.62
N ALA A 51 9.51 10.42 19.45
CA ALA A 51 8.99 11.56 20.19
C ALA A 51 8.76 12.80 19.31
N ASN A 52 9.35 12.85 18.11
CA ASN A 52 9.31 14.02 17.23
C ASN A 52 8.04 14.05 16.33
N PHE A 53 7.27 12.96 16.29
CA PHE A 53 6.03 12.93 15.52
C PHE A 53 4.94 13.76 16.18
N LYS A 54 4.33 14.66 15.41
CA LYS A 54 3.15 15.43 15.83
C LYS A 54 1.85 14.62 15.76
N SER A 55 1.82 13.55 14.96
CA SER A 55 0.65 12.71 14.73
C SER A 55 0.91 11.27 15.17
N ASN A 56 0.05 10.75 16.04
CA ASN A 56 0.07 9.34 16.44
C ASN A 56 -0.13 8.41 15.24
N PHE A 57 -0.86 8.83 14.21
CA PHE A 57 -1.02 8.04 12.99
C PHE A 57 0.29 7.95 12.22
N GLN A 58 0.99 9.08 12.00
CA GLN A 58 2.30 9.11 11.33
C GLN A 58 3.34 8.26 12.08
N LYS A 59 3.36 8.39 13.41
CA LYS A 59 4.20 7.57 14.28
C LYS A 59 3.96 6.08 14.05
N ARG A 60 2.70 5.64 14.07
CA ARG A 60 2.33 4.23 13.86
C ARG A 60 2.73 3.73 12.48
N MET A 61 2.54 4.52 11.42
CA MET A 61 2.96 4.13 10.06
C MET A 61 4.45 3.81 10.00
N VAL A 62 5.28 4.73 10.51
CA VAL A 62 6.74 4.54 10.53
C VAL A 62 7.13 3.38 11.43
N GLU A 63 6.54 3.26 12.62
CA GLU A 63 6.80 2.14 13.52
C GLU A 63 6.45 0.79 12.89
N SER A 64 5.32 0.70 12.17
CA SER A 64 4.89 -0.53 11.50
C SER A 64 5.88 -1.01 10.45
N ASP A 65 6.38 -0.09 9.60
CA ASP A 65 7.37 -0.42 8.57
C ASP A 65 8.73 -0.78 9.18
N LEU A 66 9.22 -0.01 10.16
CA LEU A 66 10.51 -0.25 10.81
C LEU A 66 10.53 -1.58 11.56
N ARG A 67 9.46 -1.89 12.30
CA ARG A 67 9.35 -3.13 13.10
C ARG A 67 8.82 -4.33 12.32
N LYS A 68 8.58 -4.19 11.02
CA LYS A 68 8.05 -5.26 10.14
C LYS A 68 6.76 -5.87 10.71
N LYS A 69 5.85 -5.01 11.20
CA LYS A 69 4.64 -5.43 11.93
C LYS A 69 3.70 -6.30 11.10
N LEU A 70 3.73 -6.17 9.76
CA LEU A 70 2.95 -6.98 8.84
C LEU A 70 2.95 -8.46 9.24
N HIS A 71 4.14 -9.04 9.41
CA HIS A 71 4.27 -10.47 9.71
C HIS A 71 3.65 -10.86 11.04
N ASN A 72 3.76 -10.00 12.06
CA ASN A 72 3.15 -10.26 13.35
C ASN A 72 1.63 -10.11 13.30
N GLU A 73 1.15 -9.05 12.65
CA GLU A 73 -0.28 -8.77 12.56
C GLU A 73 -1.03 -9.83 11.75
N LEU A 74 -0.44 -10.36 10.68
CA LEU A 74 -1.00 -11.51 9.96
C LEU A 74 -1.23 -12.75 10.82
N ARG A 75 -0.44 -12.92 11.89
CA ARG A 75 -0.57 -14.06 12.82
C ARG A 75 -1.58 -13.83 13.93
N VAL A 76 -1.69 -12.59 14.42
CA VAL A 76 -2.45 -12.29 15.65
C VAL A 76 -3.78 -11.59 15.40
N LYS A 77 -4.00 -11.05 14.21
CA LYS A 77 -5.26 -10.40 13.83
C LYS A 77 -6.13 -11.41 13.11
N ASP A 78 -7.40 -11.46 13.51
CA ASP A 78 -8.43 -12.11 12.72
C ASP A 78 -8.98 -11.11 11.70
N PHE A 79 -9.13 -11.57 10.47
CA PHE A 79 -9.67 -10.79 9.35
C PHE A 79 -10.38 -11.75 8.40
N GLU A 80 -11.45 -11.29 7.77
CA GLU A 80 -12.16 -12.02 6.71
C GLU A 80 -11.62 -11.67 5.33
N LEU A 81 -11.08 -10.46 5.17
CA LEU A 81 -10.49 -9.98 3.93
C LEU A 81 -9.18 -9.23 4.20
N ILE A 82 -8.15 -9.48 3.40
CA ILE A 82 -6.95 -8.65 3.33
C ILE A 82 -6.85 -7.99 1.95
N ILE A 83 -6.86 -6.66 1.94
CA ILE A 83 -6.74 -5.86 0.73
C ILE A 83 -5.33 -5.27 0.65
N VAL A 84 -4.70 -5.43 -0.50
CA VAL A 84 -3.35 -4.94 -0.78
C VAL A 84 -3.35 -4.06 -2.02
N ASP A 85 -2.75 -2.87 -1.96
CA ASP A 85 -2.39 -2.08 -3.15
C ASP A 85 -0.90 -1.76 -3.17
N PHE A 86 -0.35 -1.53 -4.36
CA PHE A 86 1.09 -1.29 -4.56
C PHE A 86 1.43 0.21 -4.71
N ILE A 87 0.51 1.12 -4.38
CA ILE A 87 0.72 2.56 -4.59
C ILE A 87 1.79 3.10 -3.63
N ASP A 88 1.89 2.56 -2.42
CA ASP A 88 2.95 2.93 -1.46
C ASP A 88 4.32 2.34 -1.81
N ASP A 89 4.42 1.38 -2.74
CA ASP A 89 5.71 0.94 -3.28
C ASP A 89 6.35 1.96 -4.26
N ARG A 90 5.73 3.15 -4.44
CA ARG A 90 6.34 4.31 -5.13
C ARG A 90 7.48 4.96 -4.34
N PHE A 91 7.63 4.61 -3.07
CA PHE A 91 8.69 5.15 -2.23
C PHE A 91 9.97 4.33 -2.41
N ASP A 92 11.10 5.04 -2.50
CA ASP A 92 12.42 4.46 -2.34
C ASP A 92 12.58 3.82 -0.95
N LEU A 93 13.63 3.01 -0.80
CA LEU A 93 14.09 2.60 0.52
C LEU A 93 15.30 3.42 0.97
N VAL A 94 15.50 3.46 2.27
CA VAL A 94 16.75 3.89 2.90
C VAL A 94 17.25 2.81 3.84
N GLU A 95 18.57 2.67 3.90
CA GLU A 95 19.23 1.86 4.90
C GLU A 95 19.50 2.72 6.15
N TYR A 96 18.89 2.34 7.26
CA TYR A 96 19.00 3.07 8.53
C TYR A 96 20.08 2.44 9.40
N GLU A 97 21.12 3.21 9.70
CA GLU A 97 22.23 2.86 10.60
C GLU A 97 22.92 1.50 10.30
N ASN A 98 22.90 1.04 9.05
CA ASN A 98 23.34 -0.30 8.63
C ASN A 98 22.60 -1.46 9.35
N VAL A 99 21.39 -1.21 9.86
CA VAL A 99 20.58 -2.19 10.59
C VAL A 99 19.57 -2.88 9.68
N GLY A 100 18.82 -2.09 8.92
CA GLY A 100 17.74 -2.59 8.09
C GLY A 100 17.22 -1.54 7.11
N LEU A 101 16.26 -1.94 6.30
CA LEU A 101 15.66 -1.07 5.29
C LEU A 101 14.37 -0.47 5.81
N ALA A 102 14.20 0.83 5.60
CA ALA A 102 12.97 1.55 5.87
C ALA A 102 12.38 2.09 4.55
N THR A 103 11.07 2.10 4.46
CA THR A 103 10.36 2.81 3.40
C THR A 103 10.62 4.31 3.58
N ARG A 104 11.16 4.98 2.56
CA ARG A 104 11.53 6.41 2.57
C ARG A 104 10.29 7.30 2.41
N SER A 105 9.32 7.12 3.29
CA SER A 105 8.10 7.91 3.36
C SER A 105 8.39 9.33 3.82
N VAL A 106 7.48 10.27 3.52
CA VAL A 106 7.59 11.66 3.97
C VAL A 106 7.59 11.71 5.50
N GLU A 107 6.80 10.86 6.14
CA GLU A 107 6.68 10.76 7.59
C GLU A 107 7.99 10.31 8.23
N PHE A 108 8.64 9.26 7.69
CA PHE A 108 9.96 8.83 8.16
C PHE A 108 10.99 9.95 7.99
N MET A 109 11.06 10.56 6.81
CA MET A 109 12.02 11.63 6.51
C MET A 109 11.78 12.91 7.32
N SER A 110 10.57 13.13 7.83
CA SER A 110 10.26 14.32 8.64
C SER A 110 10.90 14.32 10.02
N VAL A 111 11.34 13.15 10.50
CA VAL A 111 11.94 12.99 11.83
C VAL A 111 13.29 12.27 11.82
N CYS A 112 13.67 11.61 10.72
CA CYS A 112 14.94 10.92 10.60
C CYS A 112 16.09 11.91 10.40
N GLU A 113 17.18 11.74 11.17
CA GLU A 113 18.41 12.49 10.95
C GLU A 113 19.09 12.05 9.65
N PRO A 114 19.55 12.98 8.79
CA PRO A 114 20.21 12.63 7.53
C PRO A 114 21.41 11.70 7.70
N ASN A 115 22.19 11.87 8.78
CA ASN A 115 23.39 11.07 9.04
C ASN A 115 23.08 9.61 9.45
N SER A 116 21.84 9.30 9.83
CA SER A 116 21.43 7.91 10.10
C SER A 116 21.12 7.13 8.81
N ILE A 117 21.05 7.80 7.66
CA ILE A 117 20.83 7.15 6.36
C ILE A 117 22.18 6.84 5.71
N THR A 118 22.43 5.56 5.52
CA THR A 118 23.72 5.05 5.00
C THR A 118 23.66 4.77 3.50
N ASN A 119 22.49 4.42 2.99
CA ASN A 119 22.25 4.15 1.58
C ASN A 119 20.80 4.49 1.20
N ARG A 120 20.57 4.77 -0.09
CA ARG A 120 19.25 4.95 -0.70
C ARG A 120 19.09 3.97 -1.86
N ILE A 121 18.00 3.22 -1.86
CA ILE A 121 17.66 2.27 -2.91
C ILE A 121 16.46 2.80 -3.68
N SER A 122 16.68 3.13 -4.95
CA SER A 122 15.62 3.61 -5.85
C SER A 122 14.56 2.53 -6.09
N HIS A 123 13.28 2.86 -6.00
CA HIS A 123 12.17 1.93 -6.29
C HIS A 123 12.10 1.47 -7.75
N HIS A 124 12.69 2.23 -8.66
CA HIS A 124 12.87 1.83 -10.06
C HIS A 124 14.12 0.96 -10.29
N GLY A 125 14.92 0.67 -9.26
CA GLY A 125 16.18 -0.06 -9.38
C GLY A 125 16.03 -1.58 -9.24
N ASP A 126 16.98 -2.32 -9.83
CA ASP A 126 16.99 -3.80 -9.79
C ASP A 126 17.08 -4.36 -8.37
N VAL A 127 17.87 -3.71 -7.50
CA VAL A 127 17.99 -4.12 -6.09
C VAL A 127 16.64 -4.04 -5.40
N TYR A 128 15.88 -2.96 -5.60
CA TYR A 128 14.53 -2.84 -5.06
C TYR A 128 13.61 -3.93 -5.63
N ASN A 129 13.69 -4.20 -6.94
CA ASN A 129 12.88 -5.23 -7.57
C ASN A 129 13.10 -6.62 -6.94
N VAL A 130 14.36 -6.98 -6.65
CA VAL A 130 14.70 -8.23 -5.95
C VAL A 130 14.11 -8.24 -4.54
N LEU A 131 14.33 -7.17 -3.77
CA LEU A 131 13.81 -7.05 -2.40
C LEU A 131 12.29 -7.11 -2.34
N TRP A 132 11.61 -6.41 -3.26
CA TRP A 132 10.16 -6.40 -3.36
C TRP A 132 9.62 -7.81 -3.59
N LYS A 133 10.22 -8.57 -4.52
CA LYS A 133 9.82 -9.97 -4.78
C LYS A 133 10.06 -10.87 -3.57
N LEU A 134 11.18 -10.69 -2.86
CA LEU A 134 11.46 -11.45 -1.63
C LEU A 134 10.41 -11.18 -0.55
N GLY A 135 10.09 -9.91 -0.29
CA GLY A 135 9.08 -9.54 0.71
C GLY A 135 7.67 -9.98 0.32
N PHE A 136 7.28 -9.81 -0.95
CA PHE A 136 5.98 -10.26 -1.46
C PHE A 136 5.85 -11.79 -1.40
N ASN A 137 6.89 -12.54 -1.78
CA ASN A 137 6.88 -14.00 -1.68
C ASN A 137 6.78 -14.48 -0.23
N ARG A 138 7.47 -13.81 0.70
CA ARG A 138 7.34 -14.08 2.13
C ARG A 138 5.92 -13.85 2.62
N PHE A 139 5.30 -12.72 2.24
CA PHE A 139 3.91 -12.42 2.55
C PHE A 139 2.95 -13.51 2.04
N LEU A 140 3.08 -13.90 0.76
CA LEU A 140 2.25 -14.97 0.20
C LEU A 140 2.48 -16.32 0.87
N LYS A 141 3.72 -16.62 1.24
CA LYS A 141 4.06 -17.84 1.99
C LYS A 141 3.35 -17.86 3.35
N GLU A 142 3.41 -16.76 4.10
CA GLU A 142 2.74 -16.64 5.41
C GLU A 142 1.22 -16.82 5.29
N LEU A 143 0.58 -16.21 4.29
CA LEU A 143 -0.85 -16.40 4.03
C LEU A 143 -1.20 -17.84 3.62
N LYS A 144 -0.33 -18.51 2.86
CA LYS A 144 -0.52 -19.93 2.48
C LYS A 144 -0.41 -20.84 3.70
N GLU A 145 0.61 -20.63 4.53
CA GLU A 145 0.86 -21.42 5.73
C GLU A 145 -0.23 -21.23 6.79
N SER A 146 -0.82 -20.03 6.89
CA SER A 146 -1.95 -19.77 7.79
C SER A 146 -3.30 -20.20 7.23
N GLY A 147 -3.36 -20.67 5.98
CA GLY A 147 -4.61 -20.96 5.28
C GLY A 147 -5.43 -19.72 4.89
N SER A 148 -4.88 -18.51 5.03
CA SER A 148 -5.57 -17.23 4.78
C SER A 148 -5.42 -16.70 3.35
N LEU A 149 -4.71 -17.39 2.45
CA LEU A 149 -4.51 -16.92 1.06
C LEU A 149 -5.83 -16.64 0.33
N HIS A 150 -6.87 -17.44 0.60
CA HIS A 150 -8.18 -17.28 0.00
C HIS A 150 -8.76 -15.87 0.30
N LYS A 151 -8.47 -15.31 1.48
CA LYS A 151 -8.88 -13.97 1.94
C LYS A 151 -8.15 -12.80 1.24
N LEU A 152 -7.17 -13.06 0.38
CA LEU A 152 -6.35 -12.00 -0.25
C LEU A 152 -7.01 -11.39 -1.48
N ARG A 153 -7.08 -10.06 -1.51
CA ARG A 153 -7.38 -9.25 -2.70
C ARG A 153 -6.30 -8.21 -2.95
N ILE A 154 -5.75 -8.22 -4.17
CA ILE A 154 -4.87 -7.19 -4.70
C ILE A 154 -5.76 -6.18 -5.43
N ASN A 155 -5.81 -4.96 -4.92
CA ASN A 155 -6.43 -3.82 -5.59
C ASN A 155 -5.50 -3.32 -6.70
N LYS A 156 -5.82 -3.67 -7.96
CA LYS A 156 -5.02 -3.29 -9.14
C LYS A 156 -5.28 -1.84 -9.55
N ALA A 157 -4.81 -0.90 -8.74
CA ALA A 157 -4.91 0.52 -9.00
C ALA A 157 -3.75 1.06 -9.86
N PHE A 158 -4.04 2.02 -10.73
CA PHE A 158 -3.05 2.71 -11.58
C PHE A 158 -3.20 4.22 -11.47
N TRP A 159 -2.10 4.96 -11.63
CA TRP A 159 -2.10 6.41 -11.62
C TRP A 159 -2.94 6.98 -12.76
N ALA A 160 -3.90 7.82 -12.42
CA ALA A 160 -4.69 8.61 -13.35
C ALA A 160 -3.79 9.65 -14.04
N ASN A 161 -4.02 9.87 -15.34
CA ASN A 161 -3.33 10.92 -16.10
C ASN A 161 -4.16 12.19 -16.32
N ARG A 162 -5.41 12.16 -15.87
CA ARG A 162 -6.36 13.27 -16.00
C ARG A 162 -7.28 13.34 -14.79
N ASN A 163 -7.78 14.53 -14.53
CA ASN A 163 -8.83 14.77 -13.54
C ASN A 163 -10.23 14.59 -14.14
N GLN A 164 -11.26 14.80 -13.33
CA GLN A 164 -12.67 14.71 -13.72
C GLN A 164 -13.09 15.72 -14.81
N SER A 165 -12.33 16.80 -15.00
CA SER A 165 -12.54 17.78 -16.07
C SER A 165 -11.78 17.44 -17.36
N GLY A 166 -11.10 16.29 -17.41
CA GLY A 166 -10.28 15.86 -18.55
C GLY A 166 -8.93 16.57 -18.66
N GLN A 167 -8.54 17.38 -17.66
CA GLN A 167 -7.28 18.12 -17.65
C GLN A 167 -6.15 17.27 -17.08
N SER A 168 -4.92 17.51 -17.55
CA SER A 168 -3.72 16.88 -17.00
C SER A 168 -3.40 17.39 -15.58
N LEU A 169 -2.73 16.57 -14.79
CA LEU A 169 -2.39 16.88 -13.40
C LEU A 169 -1.15 17.76 -13.33
N SER A 170 -1.32 19.05 -13.03
CA SER A 170 -0.26 20.07 -13.14
C SER A 170 1.04 19.75 -12.38
N LYS A 171 0.96 19.01 -11.27
CA LYS A 171 2.10 18.63 -10.42
C LYS A 171 2.83 17.36 -10.89
N PHE A 172 2.30 16.64 -11.87
CA PHE A 172 2.80 15.34 -12.32
C PHE A 172 2.88 15.32 -13.83
N SER A 173 4.09 15.19 -14.39
CA SER A 173 4.22 15.04 -15.84
C SER A 173 3.66 13.69 -16.30
N ASN A 174 3.13 13.64 -17.54
CA ASN A 174 2.67 12.39 -18.14
C ASN A 174 3.77 11.32 -18.16
N SER A 175 5.03 11.71 -18.39
CA SER A 175 6.17 10.78 -18.37
C SER A 175 6.40 10.14 -17.00
N VAL A 176 6.17 10.87 -15.90
CA VAL A 176 6.26 10.30 -14.55
C VAL A 176 5.10 9.33 -14.33
N ILE A 177 3.89 9.73 -14.69
CA ILE A 177 2.69 8.87 -14.56
C ILE A 177 2.85 7.57 -15.37
N GLU A 178 3.33 7.64 -16.61
CA GLU A 178 3.61 6.48 -17.45
C GLU A 178 4.68 5.57 -16.84
N LYS A 179 5.74 6.15 -16.29
CA LYS A 179 6.80 5.40 -15.62
C LYS A 179 6.29 4.67 -14.37
N GLU A 180 5.48 5.33 -13.54
CA GLU A 180 4.88 4.72 -12.35
C GLU A 180 3.86 3.64 -12.73
N ASN A 181 3.07 3.85 -13.78
CA ASN A 181 2.15 2.83 -14.28
C ASN A 181 2.87 1.63 -14.90
N ALA A 182 3.99 1.83 -15.59
CA ALA A 182 4.83 0.73 -16.07
C ALA A 182 5.43 -0.07 -14.90
N TYR A 183 5.86 0.62 -13.84
CA TYR A 183 6.33 0.00 -12.60
C TYR A 183 5.22 -0.85 -11.94
N LEU A 184 4.03 -0.28 -11.74
CA LEU A 184 2.87 -0.99 -11.19
C LEU A 184 2.47 -2.18 -12.04
N ASN A 185 2.46 -2.03 -13.36
CA ASN A 185 2.15 -3.12 -14.29
C ASN A 185 3.13 -4.29 -14.13
N SER A 186 4.43 -4.02 -13.90
CA SER A 186 5.40 -5.06 -13.60
C SER A 186 5.13 -5.77 -12.27
N ARG A 187 4.74 -5.05 -11.21
CA ARG A 187 4.36 -5.64 -9.91
C ARG A 187 3.12 -6.53 -10.04
N TYR A 188 2.10 -6.04 -10.72
CA TYR A 188 0.87 -6.80 -10.96
C TYR A 188 1.14 -8.04 -11.81
N GLY A 189 1.94 -7.94 -12.88
CA GLY A 189 2.31 -9.09 -13.70
C GLY A 189 3.05 -10.16 -12.90
N TYR A 190 3.90 -9.77 -11.95
CA TYR A 190 4.53 -10.73 -11.03
C TYR A 190 3.50 -11.38 -10.09
N ALA A 191 2.61 -10.59 -9.49
CA ALA A 191 1.55 -11.12 -8.62
C ALA A 191 0.61 -12.08 -9.36
N GLU A 192 0.23 -11.75 -10.60
CA GLU A 192 -0.61 -12.58 -11.47
C GLU A 192 0.07 -13.90 -11.87
N SER A 193 1.41 -13.95 -11.87
CA SER A 193 2.12 -15.22 -12.08
C SER A 193 2.05 -16.18 -10.87
N LEU A 194 1.60 -15.69 -9.71
CA LEU A 194 1.61 -16.41 -8.43
C LEU A 194 0.21 -16.62 -7.81
N LEU A 195 -0.80 -15.92 -8.32
CA LEU A 195 -2.15 -15.83 -7.76
C LEU A 195 -3.21 -16.04 -8.84
N ASP A 196 -4.39 -16.49 -8.42
CA ASP A 196 -5.52 -16.68 -9.30
C ASP A 196 -6.25 -15.37 -9.56
N LYS A 197 -7.01 -15.30 -10.67
CA LYS A 197 -7.79 -14.10 -11.04
C LYS A 197 -8.73 -13.62 -9.94
N ILE A 198 -9.26 -14.53 -9.11
CA ILE A 198 -10.13 -14.19 -7.98
C ILE A 198 -9.44 -13.34 -6.92
N ASN A 199 -8.11 -13.35 -6.86
CA ASN A 199 -7.33 -12.54 -5.93
C ASN A 199 -7.18 -11.08 -6.36
N PHE A 200 -7.83 -10.62 -7.44
CA PHE A 200 -7.62 -9.27 -7.97
C PHE A 200 -8.93 -8.49 -8.09
N PHE A 201 -8.94 -7.29 -7.53
CA PHE A 201 -9.92 -6.26 -7.90
C PHE A 201 -9.39 -5.49 -9.11
N THR A 202 -10.09 -5.61 -10.23
CA THR A 202 -9.68 -5.06 -11.54
C THR A 202 -10.61 -3.96 -11.99
N PHE A 203 -10.03 -2.91 -12.58
CA PHE A 203 -10.75 -1.75 -13.07
C PHE A 203 -10.45 -1.52 -14.55
N ASN A 204 -11.34 -0.83 -15.24
CA ASN A 204 -11.07 -0.33 -16.58
C ASN A 204 -10.18 0.91 -16.50
N SER A 205 -9.42 1.18 -17.56
CA SER A 205 -8.54 2.36 -17.61
C SER A 205 -9.29 3.69 -17.45
N GLN A 206 -10.59 3.72 -17.75
CA GLN A 206 -11.45 4.89 -17.59
C GLN A 206 -11.90 5.12 -16.14
N ASP A 207 -11.71 4.14 -15.25
CA ASP A 207 -12.08 4.26 -13.84
C ASP A 207 -11.03 5.06 -13.04
N PHE A 208 -9.81 5.15 -13.57
CA PHE A 208 -8.72 5.93 -12.95
C PHE A 208 -8.82 7.40 -13.35
N VAL A 209 -9.63 8.14 -12.60
CA VAL A 209 -9.81 9.58 -12.74
C VAL A 209 -9.42 10.25 -11.43
N ALA A 210 -8.47 11.18 -11.47
CA ALA A 210 -8.08 11.92 -10.28
C ALA A 210 -9.18 12.92 -9.88
N ASP A 211 -9.35 13.13 -8.58
CA ASP A 211 -10.23 14.15 -8.05
C ASP A 211 -9.43 15.40 -7.66
N SER A 212 -9.64 16.49 -8.40
CA SER A 212 -9.02 17.79 -8.09
C SER A 212 -9.41 18.35 -6.71
N ASN A 213 -10.54 17.91 -6.13
CA ASN A 213 -11.04 18.34 -4.83
C ASN A 213 -10.89 17.26 -3.75
N HIS A 214 -10.06 16.23 -3.99
CA HIS A 214 -9.90 15.15 -3.02
C HIS A 214 -9.47 15.69 -1.65
N LYS A 215 -9.95 15.08 -0.58
CA LYS A 215 -9.65 15.48 0.82
C LYS A 215 -8.15 15.47 1.18
N TRP A 216 -7.32 14.79 0.39
CA TRP A 216 -5.86 14.73 0.53
C TRP A 216 -5.11 15.60 -0.49
N GLY A 217 -5.84 16.42 -1.25
CA GLY A 217 -5.34 17.20 -2.38
C GLY A 217 -5.25 16.41 -3.69
N GLU A 218 -5.14 17.11 -4.81
CA GLU A 218 -5.03 16.49 -6.14
C GLU A 218 -3.75 15.65 -6.28
N SER A 219 -3.94 14.38 -6.68
CA SER A 219 -2.85 13.43 -6.96
C SER A 219 -3.33 12.34 -7.93
N PRO A 220 -2.46 11.75 -8.77
CA PRO A 220 -2.83 10.69 -9.71
C PRO A 220 -3.43 9.43 -9.06
N PHE A 221 -3.28 9.25 -7.76
CA PHE A 221 -3.83 8.11 -7.00
C PHE A 221 -4.87 8.56 -5.97
N HIS A 222 -5.42 9.77 -6.11
CA HIS A 222 -6.55 10.25 -5.33
C HIS A 222 -7.74 10.36 -6.27
N TYR A 223 -8.54 9.29 -6.31
CA TYR A 223 -9.57 9.14 -7.35
C TYR A 223 -10.89 9.82 -6.99
N THR A 224 -11.78 9.94 -7.98
CA THR A 224 -13.16 10.36 -7.75
C THR A 224 -13.96 9.33 -6.93
N SER A 225 -15.11 9.74 -6.40
CA SER A 225 -16.06 8.88 -5.67
C SER A 225 -16.47 7.63 -6.44
N ASP A 226 -16.48 7.69 -7.76
CA ASP A 226 -16.89 6.57 -8.63
C ASP A 226 -15.94 5.38 -8.50
N TYR A 227 -14.64 5.65 -8.37
CA TYR A 227 -13.64 4.60 -8.14
C TYR A 227 -13.89 3.89 -6.80
N TYR A 228 -14.08 4.67 -5.72
CA TYR A 228 -14.29 4.11 -4.39
C TYR A 228 -15.64 3.39 -4.26
N THR A 229 -16.68 3.87 -4.94
CA THR A 229 -17.98 3.18 -5.03
C THR A 229 -17.81 1.82 -5.70
N LYS A 230 -17.11 1.75 -6.85
CA LYS A 230 -16.84 0.48 -7.54
C LYS A 230 -16.04 -0.49 -6.67
N MET A 231 -15.02 0.00 -5.96
CA MET A 231 -14.24 -0.84 -5.05
C MET A 231 -15.09 -1.35 -3.88
N THR A 232 -15.95 -0.51 -3.31
CA THR A 232 -16.90 -0.87 -2.25
C THR A 232 -17.85 -1.97 -2.72
N ASP A 233 -18.38 -1.85 -3.94
CA ASP A 233 -19.24 -2.87 -4.54
C ASP A 233 -18.48 -4.19 -4.78
N MET A 234 -17.21 -4.14 -5.21
CA MET A 234 -16.37 -5.34 -5.33
C MET A 234 -16.16 -6.03 -3.98
N ILE A 235 -15.93 -5.27 -2.91
CA ILE A 235 -15.78 -5.81 -1.55
C ILE A 235 -17.09 -6.44 -1.08
N ARG A 236 -18.23 -5.77 -1.24
CA ARG A 236 -19.56 -6.28 -0.84
C ARG A 236 -19.95 -7.57 -1.57
N ASN A 237 -19.58 -7.68 -2.84
CA ASN A 237 -19.88 -8.84 -3.67
C ASN A 237 -18.76 -9.90 -3.66
N ASP A 238 -17.75 -9.73 -2.81
CA ASP A 238 -16.64 -10.67 -2.76
C ASP A 238 -17.14 -12.01 -2.19
N PRO A 239 -16.96 -13.13 -2.92
CA PRO A 239 -17.54 -14.42 -2.53
C PRO A 239 -16.97 -15.01 -1.24
N GLN A 240 -15.85 -14.46 -0.75
CA GLN A 240 -15.19 -14.90 0.48
C GLN A 240 -15.43 -13.93 1.63
N PHE A 241 -16.08 -12.80 1.36
CA PHE A 241 -16.44 -11.77 2.34
C PHE A 241 -17.95 -11.60 2.51
N SER A 242 -18.75 -12.06 1.54
CA SER A 242 -20.22 -12.09 1.60
C SER A 242 -20.73 -12.99 2.73
#